data_AF-A0A6B3N3B1-F1
#
_entry.id   AF-A0A6B3N3B1-F1
#
_cell.length_a   1.000
_cell.length_b   1.000
_cell.length_c   1.000
_cell.angle_alpha   90.00
_cell.angle_beta   90.00
_cell.angle_gamma   90.00
#
_symmetry.space_group_name_H-M   'P 1'
#
loop_
_entity.id
_entity.type
_entity.pdbx_description
1 polymer ?
#
loop_
_entity_poly.entity_id
_entity_poly.type
_entity_poly.pdbx_seq_one_letter_code
_entity_poly.pdbx_strand_id
1 'polypeptide(L)'
;EFPEQGTPKGGVVSPLLANIALDGIEDIHPSVRYADDMVIFLKPKDNAEKVLNKIKTFLAERGMEISEEKTRLTKTTDGFNFLGWYFRVQYDGRFKSYPAKENLKNFLKKVKTIINSSNYGAEVKAKKLAPIVRGWRNYHKWCCMEDSPNNLYFPMKAAERKFRKQKTINRYKSKKLLGKAFPKVPWKENGHTMVKGTKSPYNGDLVYWSKRNSKLYNNATSTALNKQNHSCGYCGLKFINEERVHLHHIDGNHDNWKENNLMAVHQSCHQYIHGGKSFAKRRLWP
;
A
#
# COMPACT_ATOMS: atom_id res chain seq x y z
N GLU A 1 33.21 4.95 17.64
CA GLU A 1 33.37 5.96 16.58
C GLU A 1 32.03 6.11 15.87
N PHE A 2 31.51 7.32 15.79
CA PHE A 2 30.31 7.60 15.00
C PHE A 2 30.73 7.71 13.53
N PRO A 3 29.97 7.15 12.58
CA PRO A 3 30.30 7.32 11.17
C PRO A 3 30.17 8.80 10.78
N GLU A 4 31.18 9.33 10.08
CA GLU A 4 31.19 10.71 9.56
C GLU A 4 30.10 10.94 8.50
N GLN A 5 29.61 9.87 7.86
CA GLN A 5 28.48 9.90 6.94
C GLN A 5 27.56 8.68 7.07
N GLY A 6 26.27 8.93 6.96
CA GLY A 6 25.23 7.91 6.93
C GLY A 6 24.64 7.62 8.32
N THR A 7 23.31 7.50 8.36
CA THR A 7 22.62 7.01 9.55
C THR A 7 22.75 5.48 9.65
N PRO A 8 22.86 4.89 10.84
CA PRO A 8 22.82 3.44 11.01
C PRO A 8 21.58 2.84 10.31
N LYS A 9 21.80 1.87 9.41
CA LYS A 9 20.71 1.16 8.73
C LYS A 9 19.88 0.42 9.77
N GLY A 10 18.67 0.92 10.03
CA GLY A 10 17.78 0.39 11.07
C GLY A 10 17.55 1.32 12.26
N GLY A 11 18.16 2.51 12.28
CA GLY A 11 17.77 3.56 13.20
C GLY A 11 16.32 3.98 12.96
N VAL A 12 15.51 4.05 14.03
CA VAL A 12 14.08 4.40 13.96
C VAL A 12 13.88 5.81 13.35
N VAL A 13 14.88 6.69 13.52
CA VAL A 13 14.85 8.09 13.06
C VAL A 13 15.39 8.25 11.63
N SER A 14 16.13 7.26 11.11
CA SER A 14 16.77 7.35 9.78
C SER A 14 15.77 7.63 8.63
N PRO A 15 14.58 7.01 8.57
CA PRO A 15 13.60 7.32 7.53
C PRO A 15 13.05 8.75 7.62
N LEU A 16 12.93 9.29 8.84
CA LEU A 16 12.46 10.65 9.05
C LEU A 16 13.53 11.66 8.57
N LEU A 17 14.79 11.44 8.94
CA LEU A 17 15.91 12.29 8.51
C LEU A 17 16.08 12.27 6.99
N ALA A 18 15.93 11.11 6.35
CA ALA A 18 15.96 11.02 4.89
C ALA A 18 14.83 11.82 4.24
N ASN A 19 13.62 11.79 4.83
CA ASN A 19 12.50 12.57 4.32
C ASN A 19 12.71 14.08 4.47
N ILE A 20 13.29 14.53 5.58
CA ILE A 20 13.64 15.95 5.83
C ILE A 20 14.76 16.40 4.89
N ALA A 21 15.81 15.58 4.74
CA ALA A 21 16.93 15.91 3.86
C ALA A 21 16.47 16.09 2.40
N LEU A 22 15.55 15.25 1.93
CA LEU A 22 15.04 15.29 0.56
C LEU A 22 13.81 16.20 0.39
N ASP A 23 13.42 16.95 1.42
CA ASP A 23 12.29 17.88 1.34
C ASP A 23 12.62 19.07 0.43
N GLY A 24 11.66 19.48 -0.40
CA GLY A 24 11.83 20.53 -1.43
C GLY A 24 12.29 20.05 -2.81
N ILE A 25 12.66 18.77 -2.97
CA ILE A 25 13.03 18.24 -4.31
C ILE A 25 11.84 18.25 -5.28
N GLU A 26 10.62 18.15 -4.74
CA GLU A 26 9.36 18.13 -5.49
C GLU A 26 9.04 19.51 -6.12
N ASP A 27 9.62 20.60 -5.60
CA ASP A 27 9.45 21.95 -6.12
C ASP A 27 10.22 22.19 -7.43
N ILE A 28 11.25 21.39 -7.69
CA ILE A 28 12.08 21.50 -8.90
C ILE A 28 11.28 21.07 -10.13
N HIS A 29 10.54 19.97 -10.01
CA HIS A 29 9.77 19.40 -11.11
C HIS A 29 8.69 18.43 -10.60
N PRO A 30 7.53 18.32 -11.28
CA PRO A 30 6.54 17.28 -11.03
C PRO A 30 7.17 15.89 -10.92
N SER A 31 7.09 15.32 -9.73
CA SER A 31 7.69 14.05 -9.38
C SER A 31 6.84 13.28 -8.38
N VAL A 32 7.11 11.98 -8.28
CA VAL A 32 6.59 11.10 -7.25
C VAL A 32 7.77 10.50 -6.53
N ARG A 33 7.83 10.69 -5.22
CA ARG A 33 8.90 10.20 -4.36
C ARG A 33 8.37 9.18 -3.35
N TYR A 34 9.16 8.15 -3.11
CA TYR A 34 8.96 7.21 -2.02
C TYR A 34 10.31 6.91 -1.37
N ALA A 35 10.56 7.49 -0.20
CA ALA A 35 11.88 7.49 0.43
C ALA A 35 12.98 8.03 -0.51
N ASP A 36 13.90 7.15 -0.92
CA ASP A 36 15.00 7.41 -1.86
C ASP A 36 14.62 7.18 -3.34
N ASP A 37 13.61 6.36 -3.60
CA ASP A 37 13.13 6.08 -4.97
C ASP A 37 12.27 7.25 -5.48
N MET A 38 12.66 7.84 -6.62
CA MET A 38 11.92 8.96 -7.22
C MET A 38 11.67 8.75 -8.72
N VAL A 39 10.53 9.27 -9.19
CA VAL A 39 10.14 9.30 -10.61
C VAL A 39 9.78 10.72 -10.97
N ILE A 40 10.41 11.26 -12.02
CA ILE A 40 10.18 12.62 -12.50
C ILE A 40 9.48 12.56 -13.85
N PHE A 41 8.40 13.33 -13.99
CA PHE A 41 7.59 13.34 -15.20
C PHE A 41 7.93 14.55 -16.06
N LEU A 42 8.64 14.34 -17.16
CA LEU A 42 8.99 15.40 -18.11
C LEU A 42 7.83 15.67 -19.07
N LYS A 43 7.52 16.95 -19.33
CA LYS A 43 6.61 17.38 -20.38
C LYS A 43 7.35 17.49 -21.72
N PRO A 44 6.64 17.51 -22.87
CA PRO A 44 7.28 17.54 -24.19
C PRO A 44 8.24 18.71 -24.44
N LYS A 45 8.13 19.82 -23.69
CA LYS A 45 9.01 21.01 -23.82
C LYS A 45 10.15 21.02 -22.80
N ASP A 46 10.19 20.06 -21.88
CA ASP A 46 11.18 20.03 -20.81
C ASP A 46 12.48 19.39 -21.30
N ASN A 47 13.60 19.99 -20.90
CA ASN A 47 14.92 19.44 -21.19
C ASN A 47 15.37 18.55 -20.02
N ALA A 48 15.48 17.24 -20.29
CA ALA A 48 15.85 16.23 -19.30
C ALA A 48 17.20 16.52 -18.60
N GLU A 49 18.20 16.99 -19.35
CA GLU A 49 19.54 17.28 -18.82
C GLU A 49 19.52 18.46 -17.86
N LYS A 50 18.75 19.51 -18.18
CA LYS A 50 18.60 20.67 -17.29
C LYS A 50 17.93 20.29 -15.98
N VAL A 51 16.89 19.45 -16.03
CA VAL A 51 16.19 18.98 -14.83
C VAL A 51 17.12 18.08 -14.01
N LEU A 52 17.85 17.17 -14.66
CA LEU A 52 18.83 16.30 -14.00
C LEU A 52 19.93 17.11 -13.30
N ASN A 53 20.47 18.15 -13.96
CA ASN A 53 21.50 19.00 -13.37
C ASN A 53 20.99 19.77 -12.16
N LYS A 54 19.76 20.31 -12.20
CA LYS A 54 19.16 20.96 -11.02
C LYS A 54 19.05 20.01 -9.83
N ILE A 55 18.66 18.77 -10.09
CA ILE A 55 18.55 17.75 -9.03
C ILE A 55 19.93 17.35 -8.51
N LYS A 56 20.93 17.21 -9.38
CA LYS A 56 22.33 16.97 -8.97
C LYS A 56 22.82 18.07 -8.05
N THR A 57 22.61 19.34 -8.39
CA THR A 57 23.00 20.48 -7.55
C THR A 57 22.29 20.43 -6.19
N PHE A 58 20.98 20.20 -6.19
CA PHE A 58 20.18 20.10 -4.95
C PHE A 58 20.65 18.98 -4.01
N LEU A 59 21.01 17.83 -4.56
CA LEU A 59 21.53 16.69 -3.79
C LEU A 59 22.97 16.93 -3.32
N ALA A 60 23.81 17.55 -4.16
CA ALA A 60 25.19 17.87 -3.81
C ALA A 60 25.27 18.87 -2.63
N GLU A 61 24.39 19.87 -2.58
CA GLU A 61 24.26 20.78 -1.42
C GLU A 61 23.98 20.04 -0.09
N ARG A 62 23.39 18.85 -0.18
CA ARG A 62 23.02 18.01 0.97
C ARG A 62 24.00 16.85 1.18
N GLY A 63 25.12 16.84 0.46
CA GLY A 63 26.14 15.79 0.55
C GLY A 63 25.69 14.43 0.02
N MET A 64 24.74 14.40 -0.92
CA MET A 64 24.22 13.18 -1.54
C MET A 64 24.56 13.13 -3.03
N GLU A 65 24.85 11.94 -3.54
CA GLU A 65 25.12 11.71 -4.96
C GLU A 65 24.02 10.89 -5.62
N ILE A 66 23.77 11.16 -6.90
CA ILE A 66 22.87 10.36 -7.73
C ILE A 66 23.60 9.11 -8.18
N SER A 67 22.97 7.95 -8.01
CA SER A 67 23.42 6.72 -8.67
C SER A 67 23.08 6.79 -10.16
N GLU A 68 24.07 7.16 -10.99
CA GLU A 68 23.90 7.29 -12.44
C GLU A 68 23.44 5.97 -13.08
N GLU A 69 23.92 4.83 -12.58
CA GLU A 69 23.54 3.50 -13.05
C GLU A 69 22.04 3.18 -12.90
N LYS A 70 21.39 3.76 -11.89
CA LYS A 70 19.96 3.58 -11.61
C LYS A 70 19.09 4.59 -12.34
N THR A 71 19.67 5.71 -12.77
CA THR A 71 18.93 6.79 -13.41
C THR A 71 18.70 6.45 -14.88
N ARG A 72 17.44 6.30 -15.28
CA ARG A 72 17.07 5.91 -16.64
C ARG A 72 16.03 6.85 -17.20
N LEU A 73 16.36 7.49 -18.31
CA LEU A 73 15.37 8.21 -19.12
C LEU A 73 14.61 7.19 -19.97
N THR A 74 13.30 7.07 -19.74
CA THR A 74 12.44 6.14 -20.46
C THR A 74 11.21 6.86 -20.97
N LYS A 75 10.73 6.48 -22.15
CA LYS A 75 9.44 6.97 -22.65
C LYS A 75 8.32 6.31 -21.87
N THR A 76 7.22 7.03 -21.64
CA THR A 76 6.03 6.49 -20.99
C THR A 76 5.42 5.29 -21.72
N THR A 77 5.65 5.18 -23.04
CA THR A 77 5.25 4.05 -23.89
C THR A 77 6.06 2.78 -23.67
N ASP A 78 7.35 2.94 -23.33
CA ASP A 78 8.28 1.84 -23.08
C ASP A 78 8.16 1.36 -21.62
N GLY A 79 7.66 2.24 -20.76
CA GLY A 79 7.33 1.96 -19.37
C GLY A 79 8.54 1.94 -18.43
N PHE A 80 8.26 1.92 -17.13
CA PHE A 80 9.28 1.96 -16.08
C PHE A 80 8.86 1.12 -14.88
N ASN A 81 9.85 0.65 -14.10
CA ASN A 81 9.61 -0.03 -12.84
C ASN A 81 9.64 0.98 -11.68
N PHE A 82 8.68 0.93 -10.77
CA PHE A 82 8.67 1.72 -9.54
C PHE A 82 7.92 0.96 -8.43
N LEU A 83 8.52 0.87 -7.24
CA LEU A 83 7.99 0.12 -6.08
C LEU A 83 7.54 -1.31 -6.43
N GLY A 84 8.32 -2.00 -7.27
CA GLY A 84 8.03 -3.38 -7.67
C GLY A 84 6.82 -3.53 -8.60
N TRP A 85 6.29 -2.43 -9.14
CA TRP A 85 5.30 -2.40 -10.22
C TRP A 85 5.97 -1.91 -11.51
N TYR A 86 5.43 -2.30 -12.65
CA TYR A 86 5.82 -1.87 -13.98
C TYR A 86 4.66 -1.08 -14.58
N PHE A 87 4.92 0.18 -14.91
CA PHE A 87 3.94 1.11 -15.44
C PHE A 87 4.19 1.33 -16.92
N ARG A 88 3.12 1.35 -17.73
CA ARG A 88 3.20 1.59 -19.17
C ARG A 88 1.95 2.33 -19.65
N VAL A 89 2.14 3.32 -20.50
CA VAL A 89 1.06 3.93 -21.28
C VAL A 89 0.94 3.18 -22.60
N GLN A 90 -0.22 2.60 -22.87
CA GLN A 90 -0.51 1.94 -24.14
C GLN A 90 -0.68 2.99 -25.25
N TYR A 91 -0.55 2.57 -26.52
CA TYR A 91 -0.71 3.48 -27.67
C TYR A 91 -2.10 4.12 -27.76
N ASP A 92 -3.11 3.50 -27.14
CA ASP A 92 -4.46 4.03 -27.02
C ASP A 92 -4.63 5.07 -25.89
N GLY A 93 -3.52 5.45 -25.23
CA GLY A 93 -3.49 6.39 -24.11
C GLY A 93 -3.88 5.78 -22.76
N ARG A 94 -4.22 4.49 -22.67
CA ARG A 94 -4.58 3.88 -21.39
C ARG A 94 -3.34 3.60 -20.55
N PHE A 95 -3.42 4.00 -19.29
CA PHE A 95 -2.40 3.69 -18.29
C PHE A 95 -2.62 2.28 -17.73
N LYS A 96 -1.63 1.40 -17.88
CA LYS A 96 -1.64 0.06 -17.30
C LYS A 96 -0.49 -0.13 -16.33
N SER A 97 -0.76 -0.89 -15.28
CA SER A 97 0.23 -1.32 -14.30
C SER A 97 0.26 -2.83 -14.19
N TYR A 98 1.46 -3.37 -14.07
CA TYR A 98 1.76 -4.80 -13.96
C TYR A 98 2.69 -5.02 -12.77
N PRO A 99 2.72 -6.21 -12.16
CA PRO A 99 3.82 -6.57 -11.27
C PRO A 99 5.16 -6.51 -12.03
N ALA A 100 6.19 -5.92 -11.44
CA ALA A 100 7.50 -5.89 -12.07
C ALA A 100 8.03 -7.32 -12.26
N LYS A 101 8.71 -7.57 -13.39
CA LYS A 101 9.21 -8.91 -13.75
C LYS A 101 10.09 -9.52 -12.67
N GLU A 102 10.96 -8.72 -12.06
CA GLU A 102 11.86 -9.16 -10.99
C GLU A 102 11.11 -9.50 -9.70
N ASN A 103 10.14 -8.68 -9.31
CA ASN A 103 9.29 -8.95 -8.14
C ASN A 103 8.54 -10.27 -8.32
N LEU A 104 7.92 -10.45 -9.49
CA LEU A 104 7.24 -11.69 -9.81
C LEU A 104 8.20 -12.89 -9.83
N LYS A 105 9.39 -12.75 -10.43
CA LYS A 105 10.41 -13.82 -10.44
C LYS A 105 10.82 -14.22 -9.02
N ASN A 106 11.06 -13.26 -8.15
CA ASN A 106 11.40 -13.49 -6.74
C ASN A 106 10.26 -14.16 -5.97
N PHE A 107 9.02 -13.72 -6.20
CA PHE A 107 7.82 -14.35 -5.65
C PHE A 107 7.67 -15.80 -6.13
N LEU A 108 7.76 -16.04 -7.44
CA LEU A 108 7.66 -17.38 -8.04
C LEU A 108 8.77 -18.30 -7.55
N LYS A 109 9.99 -17.78 -7.32
CA LYS A 109 11.09 -18.54 -6.71
C LYS A 109 10.71 -19.03 -5.32
N LYS A 110 10.19 -18.14 -4.45
CA LYS A 110 9.71 -18.51 -3.10
C LYS A 110 8.61 -19.57 -3.15
N VAL A 111 7.62 -19.38 -4.03
CA VAL A 111 6.51 -20.34 -4.23
C VAL A 111 7.04 -21.70 -4.71
N LYS A 112 7.95 -21.70 -5.70
CA LYS A 112 8.55 -22.91 -6.25
C LYS A 112 9.34 -23.68 -5.21
N THR A 113 10.11 -23.01 -4.35
CA THR A 113 10.83 -23.63 -3.23
C THR A 113 9.88 -24.39 -2.29
N ILE A 114 8.75 -23.79 -1.94
CA ILE A 114 7.75 -24.43 -1.05
C ILE A 114 7.07 -25.62 -1.75
N ILE A 115 6.70 -25.47 -3.03
CA ILE A 115 6.05 -26.54 -3.81
C ILE A 115 7.00 -27.75 -3.98
N ASN A 116 8.28 -27.49 -4.24
CA ASN A 116 9.27 -28.54 -4.53
C ASN A 116 9.94 -29.15 -3.30
N SER A 117 9.79 -28.56 -2.11
CA SER A 117 10.30 -29.15 -0.87
C SER A 117 9.71 -30.56 -0.66
N SER A 118 10.59 -31.55 -0.55
CA SER A 118 10.26 -32.96 -0.26
C SER A 118 9.76 -33.14 1.17
N ASN A 119 10.25 -32.32 2.10
CA ASN A 119 9.97 -32.42 3.54
C ASN A 119 8.53 -32.03 3.92
N TYR A 120 7.74 -31.47 2.99
CA TYR A 120 6.41 -30.99 3.29
C TYR A 120 5.31 -31.83 2.63
N GLY A 121 4.34 -32.25 3.45
CA GLY A 121 3.05 -32.76 2.99
C GLY A 121 2.22 -31.69 2.26
N ALA A 122 1.22 -32.07 1.46
CA ALA A 122 0.38 -31.12 0.73
C ALA A 122 -0.33 -30.12 1.65
N GLU A 123 -0.78 -30.55 2.83
CA GLU A 123 -1.45 -29.68 3.80
C GLU A 123 -0.51 -28.62 4.37
N VAL A 124 0.72 -29.00 4.70
CA VAL A 124 1.77 -28.09 5.18
C VAL A 124 2.17 -27.09 4.08
N LYS A 125 2.30 -27.57 2.84
CA LYS A 125 2.54 -26.70 1.67
C LYS A 125 1.41 -25.68 1.51
N ALA A 126 0.16 -26.11 1.61
CA ALA A 126 -0.99 -25.21 1.50
C ALA A 126 -0.99 -24.14 2.59
N LYS A 127 -0.72 -24.52 3.85
CA LYS A 127 -0.61 -23.57 4.98
C LYS A 127 0.52 -22.55 4.79
N LYS A 128 1.68 -22.97 4.28
CA LYS A 128 2.82 -22.06 4.01
C LYS A 128 2.61 -21.16 2.80
N LEU A 129 1.96 -21.66 1.74
CA LEU A 129 1.70 -20.88 0.52
C LEU A 129 0.61 -19.80 0.72
N ALA A 130 -0.43 -20.11 1.49
CA ALA A 130 -1.58 -19.23 1.68
C ALA A 130 -1.22 -17.78 2.08
N PRO A 131 -0.43 -17.51 3.13
CA PRO A 131 -0.10 -16.13 3.54
C PRO A 131 0.77 -15.41 2.50
N ILE A 132 1.71 -16.12 1.85
CA ILE A 132 2.61 -15.55 0.84
C ILE A 132 1.82 -15.14 -0.40
N VAL A 133 0.95 -16.01 -0.91
CA VAL A 133 0.11 -15.72 -2.07
C VAL A 133 -0.89 -14.62 -1.74
N ARG A 134 -1.51 -14.65 -0.55
CA ARG A 134 -2.44 -13.60 -0.10
C ARG A 134 -1.77 -12.24 -0.03
N GLY A 135 -0.60 -12.14 0.61
CA GLY A 135 0.16 -10.90 0.71
C GLY A 135 0.53 -10.34 -0.66
N TRP A 136 1.04 -11.19 -1.55
CA TRP A 136 1.40 -10.79 -2.91
C TRP A 136 0.19 -10.30 -3.72
N ARG A 137 -0.94 -11.01 -3.66
CA ARG A 137 -2.18 -10.59 -4.35
C ARG A 137 -2.76 -9.29 -3.77
N ASN A 138 -2.71 -9.11 -2.45
CA ASN A 138 -3.19 -7.88 -1.82
C ASN A 138 -2.33 -6.66 -2.21
N TYR A 139 -1.02 -6.83 -2.30
CA TYR A 139 -0.11 -5.75 -2.70
C TYR A 139 -0.36 -5.34 -4.16
N HIS A 140 -0.50 -6.31 -5.06
CA HIS A 140 -0.68 -6.05 -6.49
C HIS A 140 -2.15 -6.06 -6.94
N LYS A 141 -3.13 -5.93 -6.03
CA LYS A 141 -4.57 -6.01 -6.36
C LYS A 141 -5.06 -4.89 -7.30
N TRP A 142 -4.26 -3.85 -7.46
CA TRP A 142 -4.56 -2.71 -8.33
C TRP A 142 -3.89 -2.79 -9.70
N CYS A 143 -3.09 -3.84 -9.93
CA CYS A 143 -2.45 -4.13 -11.21
C CYS A 143 -3.31 -5.06 -12.06
N CYS A 144 -3.03 -5.08 -13.36
CA CYS A 144 -3.59 -6.07 -14.28
C CYS A 144 -3.08 -7.48 -13.90
N MET A 145 -4.02 -8.35 -13.50
CA MET A 145 -3.75 -9.72 -13.05
C MET A 145 -4.24 -10.79 -14.03
N GLU A 146 -4.89 -10.38 -15.12
CA GLU A 146 -5.40 -11.28 -16.16
C GLU A 146 -4.28 -12.00 -16.90
N ASP A 147 -3.23 -11.24 -17.25
CA ASP A 147 -2.14 -11.75 -18.06
C ASP A 147 -1.34 -12.83 -17.35
N SER A 148 -0.98 -13.88 -18.08
CA SER A 148 0.06 -14.80 -17.63
C SER A 148 1.40 -14.08 -17.73
N PRO A 149 2.31 -14.18 -16.74
CA PRO A 149 2.30 -15.06 -15.55
C PRO A 149 1.59 -14.54 -14.27
N ASN A 150 0.95 -13.36 -14.29
CA ASN A 150 0.40 -12.69 -13.11
C ASN A 150 -0.80 -13.44 -12.49
N ASN A 151 -1.59 -14.13 -13.31
CA ASN A 151 -2.74 -14.92 -12.85
C ASN A 151 -2.36 -16.17 -12.00
N LEU A 152 -1.07 -16.50 -11.88
CA LEU A 152 -0.53 -17.64 -11.12
C LEU A 152 -1.02 -19.01 -11.59
N TYR A 153 -1.50 -19.15 -12.82
CA TYR A 153 -2.02 -20.40 -13.36
C TYR A 153 -0.98 -21.54 -13.32
N PHE A 154 0.23 -21.28 -13.81
CA PHE A 154 1.31 -22.28 -13.84
C PHE A 154 1.75 -22.78 -12.45
N PRO A 155 2.06 -21.91 -11.46
CA PRO A 155 2.38 -22.39 -10.11
C PRO A 155 1.22 -23.11 -9.43
N MET A 156 -0.04 -22.72 -9.69
CA MET A 156 -1.21 -23.47 -9.23
C MET A 156 -1.25 -24.88 -9.82
N LYS A 157 -1.01 -25.04 -11.12
CA LYS A 157 -0.95 -26.35 -11.78
C LYS A 157 0.21 -27.22 -11.27
N ALA A 158 1.36 -26.61 -11.02
CA ALA A 158 2.50 -27.31 -10.43
C ALA A 158 2.20 -27.82 -9.01
N ALA A 159 1.55 -26.99 -8.18
CA ALA A 159 1.11 -27.39 -6.83
C ALA A 159 0.07 -28.53 -6.89
N GLU A 160 -0.94 -28.40 -7.76
CA GLU A 160 -1.96 -29.44 -7.97
C GLU A 160 -1.33 -30.79 -8.35
N ARG A 161 -0.37 -30.80 -9.29
CA ARG A 161 0.36 -32.00 -9.69
C ARG A 161 1.12 -32.62 -8.51
N LYS A 162 1.74 -31.81 -7.65
CA LYS A 162 2.47 -32.31 -6.47
C LYS A 162 1.53 -32.84 -5.39
N PHE A 163 0.36 -32.23 -5.18
CA PHE A 163 -0.62 -32.70 -4.20
C PHE A 163 -1.22 -34.05 -4.61
N ARG A 164 -1.53 -34.23 -5.90
CA ARG A 164 -2.07 -35.49 -6.44
C ARG A 164 -1.09 -36.66 -6.41
N LYS A 165 0.22 -36.42 -6.28
CA LYS A 165 1.20 -37.50 -6.10
C LYS A 165 1.10 -38.19 -4.74
N GLN A 166 0.45 -37.57 -3.76
CA GLN A 166 0.24 -38.18 -2.45
C GLN A 166 -0.97 -39.11 -2.50
N LYS A 167 -0.75 -40.42 -2.28
CA LYS A 167 -1.80 -41.45 -2.33
C LYS A 167 -2.98 -41.15 -1.38
N THR A 168 -2.73 -40.45 -0.28
CA THR A 168 -3.73 -40.06 0.72
C THR A 168 -4.67 -38.92 0.26
N ILE A 169 -4.44 -38.33 -0.91
CA ILE A 169 -5.16 -37.14 -1.38
C ILE A 169 -5.97 -37.47 -2.63
N ASN A 170 -7.29 -37.54 -2.46
CA ASN A 170 -8.21 -37.64 -3.58
C ASN A 170 -8.35 -36.30 -4.36
N ARG A 171 -8.98 -36.35 -5.53
CA ARG A 171 -9.17 -35.18 -6.42
C ARG A 171 -9.85 -34.00 -5.71
N TYR A 172 -10.87 -34.27 -4.90
CA TYR A 172 -11.61 -33.25 -4.18
C TYR A 172 -10.75 -32.55 -3.11
N LYS A 173 -10.03 -33.33 -2.29
CA LYS A 173 -9.13 -32.82 -1.26
C LYS A 173 -8.00 -32.00 -1.87
N SER A 174 -7.44 -32.42 -3.01
CA SER A 174 -6.45 -31.65 -3.77
C SER A 174 -7.00 -30.28 -4.19
N LYS A 175 -8.21 -30.22 -4.75
CA LYS A 175 -8.85 -28.96 -5.18
C LYS A 175 -9.11 -28.02 -3.98
N LYS A 176 -9.58 -28.58 -2.86
CA LYS A 176 -9.80 -27.83 -1.60
C LYS A 176 -8.48 -27.25 -1.05
N LEU A 177 -7.40 -28.04 -1.05
CA LEU A 177 -6.08 -27.58 -0.62
C LEU A 177 -5.50 -26.53 -1.56
N LEU A 178 -5.70 -26.68 -2.87
CA LEU A 178 -5.29 -25.67 -3.85
C LEU A 178 -5.99 -24.33 -3.62
N GLY A 179 -7.30 -24.35 -3.35
CA GLY A 179 -8.07 -23.15 -3.00
C GLY A 179 -7.56 -22.47 -1.72
N LYS A 180 -7.12 -23.26 -0.74
CA LYS A 180 -6.47 -22.73 0.48
C LYS A 180 -5.09 -22.15 0.20
N ALA A 181 -4.28 -22.83 -0.61
CA ALA A 181 -2.91 -22.43 -0.94
C ALA A 181 -2.85 -21.16 -1.82
N PHE A 182 -3.82 -21.00 -2.72
CA PHE A 182 -3.92 -19.86 -3.65
C PHE A 182 -5.26 -19.13 -3.46
N PRO A 183 -5.44 -18.41 -2.34
CA PRO A 183 -6.69 -17.70 -2.05
C PRO A 183 -6.98 -16.67 -3.13
N LYS A 184 -8.22 -16.64 -3.63
CA LYS A 184 -8.68 -15.59 -4.55
C LYS A 184 -8.78 -14.27 -3.81
N VAL A 185 -8.22 -13.22 -4.40
CA VAL A 185 -8.35 -11.84 -3.94
C VAL A 185 -8.91 -11.06 -5.12
N PRO A 186 -10.03 -10.33 -4.95
CA PRO A 186 -10.54 -9.44 -5.99
C PRO A 186 -9.48 -8.41 -6.35
N TRP A 187 -9.31 -8.16 -7.64
CA TRP A 187 -8.40 -7.15 -8.15
C TRP A 187 -9.17 -6.22 -9.10
N LYS A 188 -8.69 -4.99 -9.25
CA LYS A 188 -9.27 -3.98 -10.14
C LYS A 188 -8.15 -3.12 -10.69
N GLU A 189 -8.02 -3.03 -12.00
CA GLU A 189 -7.08 -2.10 -12.63
C GLU A 189 -7.35 -0.66 -12.21
N ASN A 190 -6.30 0.04 -11.76
CA ASN A 190 -6.34 1.46 -11.41
C ASN A 190 -7.50 1.83 -10.47
N GLY A 191 -7.88 0.93 -9.56
CA GLY A 191 -9.04 1.15 -8.68
C GLY A 191 -8.84 2.22 -7.60
N HIS A 192 -7.72 2.94 -7.60
CA HIS A 192 -7.48 4.08 -6.74
C HIS A 192 -8.27 5.30 -7.23
N THR A 193 -8.89 6.03 -6.30
CA THR A 193 -9.44 7.35 -6.62
C THR A 193 -8.30 8.33 -6.83
N MET A 194 -8.17 8.84 -8.06
CA MET A 194 -7.16 9.83 -8.43
C MET A 194 -7.21 11.04 -7.49
N VAL A 195 -6.04 11.51 -7.06
CA VAL A 195 -5.92 12.76 -6.30
C VAL A 195 -5.90 13.93 -7.29
N LYS A 196 -6.62 15.02 -7.00
CA LYS A 196 -6.51 16.27 -7.76
C LYS A 196 -5.07 16.78 -7.68
N GLY A 197 -4.45 17.12 -8.82
CA GLY A 197 -3.00 17.24 -8.95
C GLY A 197 -2.28 18.19 -7.98
N THR A 198 -2.92 19.26 -7.51
CA THR A 198 -2.31 20.21 -6.54
C THR A 198 -2.68 19.91 -5.08
N LYS A 199 -3.38 18.81 -4.83
CA LYS A 199 -3.81 18.44 -3.48
C LYS A 199 -2.78 17.51 -2.84
N SER A 200 -2.21 17.97 -1.73
CA SER A 200 -1.35 17.20 -0.83
C SER A 200 -2.05 17.09 0.54
N PRO A 201 -1.96 15.95 1.27
CA PRO A 201 -2.51 15.82 2.63
C PRO A 201 -2.01 16.94 3.58
N TYR A 202 -0.86 17.51 3.26
CA TYR A 202 -0.17 18.53 4.05
C TYR A 202 -0.51 19.97 3.65
N ASN A 203 -1.32 20.18 2.60
CA ASN A 203 -1.68 21.52 2.12
C ASN A 203 -2.86 22.17 2.88
N GLY A 204 -3.32 21.55 3.97
CA GLY A 204 -4.41 22.05 4.79
C GLY A 204 -5.82 21.90 4.21
N ASP A 205 -6.02 21.28 3.04
CA ASP A 205 -7.36 21.03 2.46
C ASP A 205 -8.05 19.83 3.13
N LEU A 206 -8.33 19.98 4.42
CA LEU A 206 -8.97 18.96 5.26
C LEU A 206 -10.31 18.52 4.67
N VAL A 207 -11.06 19.41 4.00
CA VAL A 207 -12.37 19.10 3.41
C VAL A 207 -12.22 18.13 2.24
N TYR A 208 -11.28 18.37 1.32
CA TYR A 208 -11.02 17.47 0.20
C TYR A 208 -10.55 16.09 0.67
N TRP A 209 -9.61 16.06 1.62
CA TRP A 209 -9.05 14.80 2.14
C TRP A 209 -10.06 14.00 2.94
N SER A 210 -10.89 14.66 3.75
CA SER A 210 -11.92 14.00 4.55
C SER A 210 -13.04 13.41 3.68
N LYS A 211 -13.49 14.14 2.66
CA LYS A 211 -14.47 13.66 1.64
C LYS A 211 -13.91 12.55 0.75
N ARG A 212 -12.59 12.49 0.55
CA ARG A 212 -11.94 11.41 -0.20
C ARG A 212 -11.82 10.15 0.66
N ASN A 213 -11.46 10.29 1.94
CA ASN A 213 -11.32 9.17 2.87
C ASN A 213 -12.66 8.46 3.10
N SER A 214 -13.77 9.18 3.15
CA SER A 214 -15.12 8.60 3.32
C SER A 214 -15.53 7.65 2.20
N LYS A 215 -15.05 7.87 0.97
CA LYS A 215 -15.26 6.98 -0.18
C LYS A 215 -14.48 5.66 -0.10
N LEU A 216 -13.48 5.57 0.80
CA LEU A 216 -12.74 4.34 1.06
C LEU A 216 -13.46 3.43 2.07
N TYR A 217 -14.43 3.97 2.81
CA TYR A 217 -15.24 3.23 3.77
C TYR A 217 -16.55 2.77 3.13
N ASN A 218 -16.88 1.50 3.32
CA ASN A 218 -18.15 0.92 2.88
C ASN A 218 -19.11 0.79 4.08
N ASN A 219 -20.42 0.77 3.80
CA ASN A 219 -21.49 0.46 4.77
C ASN A 219 -21.66 1.54 5.87
N ALA A 220 -21.94 1.12 7.11
CA ALA A 220 -22.30 1.98 8.24
C ALA A 220 -21.26 3.08 8.55
N THR A 221 -19.97 2.85 8.27
CA THR A 221 -18.94 3.87 8.45
C THR A 221 -19.10 5.03 7.49
N SER A 222 -19.51 4.77 6.24
CA SER A 222 -19.77 5.83 5.26
C SER A 222 -21.00 6.66 5.66
N THR A 223 -22.07 6.00 6.12
CA THR A 223 -23.29 6.66 6.61
C THR A 223 -22.99 7.58 7.80
N ALA A 224 -22.28 7.08 8.81
CA ALA A 224 -21.88 7.86 9.98
C ALA A 224 -20.97 9.05 9.61
N LEU A 225 -20.02 8.85 8.70
CA LEU A 225 -19.14 9.92 8.20
C LEU A 225 -19.93 11.01 7.46
N ASN A 226 -20.88 10.64 6.60
CA ASN A 226 -21.70 11.61 5.88
C ASN A 226 -22.61 12.40 6.84
N LYS A 227 -23.24 11.72 7.81
CA LYS A 227 -24.07 12.35 8.85
C LYS A 227 -23.29 13.38 9.68
N GLN A 228 -22.03 13.09 9.97
CA GLN A 228 -21.16 13.96 10.76
C GLN A 228 -20.35 14.96 9.92
N ASN A 229 -20.67 15.14 8.63
CA ASN A 229 -19.92 15.99 7.70
C ASN A 229 -18.40 15.69 7.71
N HIS A 230 -18.03 14.43 7.91
CA HIS A 230 -16.65 13.95 8.05
C HIS A 230 -15.84 14.58 9.20
N SER A 231 -16.52 14.99 10.28
CA SER A 231 -15.89 15.34 11.57
C SER A 231 -16.07 14.22 12.59
N CYS A 232 -15.08 14.04 13.46
CA CYS A 232 -15.12 13.12 14.59
C CYS A 232 -16.22 13.56 15.57
N GLY A 233 -17.09 12.64 15.98
CA GLY A 233 -18.18 12.93 16.90
C GLY A 233 -17.74 13.22 18.34
N TYR A 234 -16.47 12.95 18.68
CA TYR A 234 -15.90 13.22 20.00
C TYR A 234 -15.15 14.56 20.05
N CYS A 235 -14.16 14.76 19.16
CA CYS A 235 -13.30 15.96 19.20
C CYS A 235 -13.68 17.05 18.19
N GLY A 236 -14.66 16.80 17.30
CA GLY A 236 -15.09 17.76 16.27
C GLY A 236 -14.11 17.96 15.10
N LEU A 237 -12.87 17.46 15.19
CA LEU A 237 -11.86 17.58 14.14
C LEU A 237 -12.22 16.71 12.92
N LYS A 238 -11.80 17.15 11.72
CA LYS A 238 -12.02 16.42 10.46
C LYS A 238 -11.10 15.19 10.38
N PHE A 239 -11.62 14.11 9.80
CA PHE A 239 -10.81 12.91 9.54
C PHE A 239 -9.75 13.18 8.46
N ILE A 240 -8.49 12.91 8.79
CA ILE A 240 -7.33 13.05 7.88
C ILE A 240 -6.91 11.66 7.38
N ASN A 241 -6.16 11.63 6.27
CA ASN A 241 -5.84 10.44 5.46
C ASN A 241 -5.13 9.30 6.24
N GLU A 242 -4.44 9.60 7.34
CA GLU A 242 -3.62 8.61 8.08
C GLU A 242 -4.32 7.99 9.29
N GLU A 243 -5.42 8.59 9.77
CA GLU A 243 -6.11 8.11 10.95
C GLU A 243 -7.24 7.14 10.59
N ARG A 244 -7.25 5.97 11.24
CA ARG A 244 -8.34 5.00 11.08
C ARG A 244 -9.63 5.54 11.71
N VAL A 245 -10.71 5.53 10.94
CA VAL A 245 -12.05 5.81 11.43
C VAL A 245 -12.58 4.58 12.16
N HIS A 246 -12.99 4.76 13.41
CA HIS A 246 -13.68 3.76 14.20
C HIS A 246 -15.16 4.14 14.34
N LEU A 247 -16.03 3.14 14.45
CA LEU A 247 -17.43 3.33 14.80
C LEU A 247 -17.62 3.09 16.29
N HIS A 248 -18.27 4.02 16.96
CA HIS A 248 -18.64 3.96 18.37
C HIS A 248 -20.17 3.86 18.50
N HIS A 249 -20.65 3.02 19.43
CA HIS A 249 -22.06 2.90 19.75
C HIS A 249 -22.43 3.92 20.83
N ILE A 250 -23.33 4.86 20.53
CA ILE A 250 -23.71 5.96 21.43
C ILE A 250 -24.39 5.43 22.70
N ASP A 251 -25.23 4.42 22.57
CA ASP A 251 -25.93 3.76 23.69
C ASP A 251 -25.03 2.79 24.49
N GLY A 252 -23.79 2.57 24.06
CA GLY A 252 -22.87 1.61 24.67
C GLY A 252 -23.25 0.14 24.46
N ASN A 253 -24.29 -0.15 23.68
CA ASN A 253 -24.73 -1.49 23.34
C ASN A 253 -24.15 -1.92 21.99
N HIS A 254 -23.17 -2.83 22.04
CA HIS A 254 -22.45 -3.31 20.85
C HIS A 254 -23.28 -4.22 19.93
N ASP A 255 -24.47 -4.63 20.35
CA ASP A 255 -25.37 -5.49 19.58
C ASP A 255 -26.34 -4.69 18.69
N ASN A 256 -26.43 -3.37 18.87
CA ASN A 256 -27.39 -2.49 18.18
C ASN A 256 -26.73 -1.65 17.07
N TRP A 257 -26.61 -2.24 15.89
CA TRP A 257 -25.97 -1.64 14.69
C TRP A 257 -26.88 -0.66 13.92
N LYS A 258 -27.90 -0.08 14.57
CA LYS A 258 -28.75 0.94 13.94
C LYS A 258 -27.92 2.16 13.56
N GLU A 259 -28.15 2.71 12.37
CA GLU A 259 -27.37 3.85 11.83
C GLU A 259 -27.43 5.10 12.73
N ASN A 260 -28.52 5.28 13.47
CA ASN A 260 -28.66 6.39 14.41
C ASN A 260 -27.85 6.23 15.70
N ASN A 261 -27.43 5.01 16.01
CA ASN A 261 -26.66 4.67 17.20
C ASN A 261 -25.14 4.66 16.95
N LEU A 262 -24.71 4.79 15.69
CA LEU A 262 -23.30 4.73 15.32
C LEU A 262 -22.73 6.13 15.13
N MET A 263 -21.58 6.36 15.74
CA MET A 263 -20.81 7.59 15.65
C MET A 263 -19.40 7.30 15.12
N ALA A 264 -18.97 8.01 14.07
CA ALA A 264 -17.61 7.92 13.57
C ALA A 264 -16.67 8.74 14.48
N VAL A 265 -15.59 8.11 14.95
CA VAL A 265 -14.58 8.72 15.83
C VAL A 265 -13.16 8.33 15.38
N HIS A 266 -12.16 9.15 15.70
CA HIS A 266 -10.75 8.76 15.47
C HIS A 266 -10.41 7.54 16.32
N GLN A 267 -9.46 6.71 15.87
CA GLN A 267 -8.96 5.58 16.68
C GLN A 267 -8.51 6.04 18.08
N SER A 268 -7.80 7.17 18.17
CA SER A 268 -7.37 7.78 19.42
C SER A 268 -8.58 8.19 20.28
N CYS A 269 -9.55 8.92 19.72
CA CYS A 269 -10.78 9.30 20.40
C CYS A 269 -11.59 8.09 20.88
N HIS A 270 -11.66 7.02 20.08
CA HIS A 270 -12.33 5.78 20.45
C HIS A 270 -11.64 5.11 21.64
N GLN A 271 -10.31 5.09 21.65
CA GLN A 271 -9.53 4.63 22.80
C GLN A 271 -9.76 5.51 24.03
N TYR A 272 -9.89 6.83 23.90
CA TYR A 272 -10.24 7.72 25.01
C TYR A 272 -11.63 7.43 25.57
N ILE A 273 -12.63 7.20 24.72
CA ILE A 273 -14.00 6.88 25.15
C ILE A 273 -14.03 5.57 25.94
N HIS A 274 -13.31 4.53 25.50
CA HIS A 274 -13.25 3.24 26.20
C HIS A 274 -12.25 3.21 27.36
N GLY A 275 -11.18 4.00 27.29
CA GLY A 275 -10.15 4.15 28.33
C GLY A 275 -10.57 5.06 29.47
N GLY A 276 -11.52 5.98 29.24
CA GLY A 276 -12.08 6.87 30.27
C GLY A 276 -12.85 6.12 31.36
N LYS A 277 -13.31 4.88 31.10
CA LYS A 277 -13.98 4.05 32.11
C LYS A 277 -13.03 3.51 33.21
N SER A 278 -11.71 3.66 33.07
CA SER A 278 -10.74 3.31 34.14
C SER A 278 -10.11 4.52 34.84
N PHE A 279 -10.40 5.76 34.41
CA PHE A 279 -9.77 6.98 34.96
C PHE A 279 -10.74 7.99 35.60
N ALA A 280 -12.02 7.64 35.78
CA ALA A 280 -13.02 8.47 36.47
C ALA A 280 -12.81 8.58 38.01
N LYS A 281 -11.56 8.44 38.49
CA LYS A 281 -11.18 8.60 39.90
C LYS A 281 -9.85 9.36 40.09
N ARG A 282 -9.52 10.29 39.21
CA ARG A 282 -8.58 11.36 39.56
C ARG A 282 -9.27 12.70 39.44
N ARG A 283 -9.73 13.13 40.61
CA ARG A 283 -10.22 14.47 40.93
C ARG A 283 -9.39 15.51 40.19
N LEU A 284 -10.11 16.39 39.51
CA LEU A 284 -9.72 17.79 39.33
C LEU A 284 -9.16 18.30 40.66
N TRP A 285 -7.94 18.82 40.62
CA TRP A 285 -7.42 19.69 41.65
C TRP A 285 -6.72 20.87 40.98
N PRO A 286 -6.64 22.00 41.69
CA PRO A 286 -7.08 23.33 41.24
C PRO A 286 -6.15 24.00 40.25
#